data_AF-A0AAV1T0T6-F1
#
_entry.id   AF-A0AAV1T0T6-F1
#
_cell.length_a   1.000
_cell.length_b   1.000
_cell.length_c   1.000
_cell.angle_alpha   90.00
_cell.angle_beta   90.00
_cell.angle_gamma   90.00
#
_symmetry.space_group_name_H-M   'P 1'
#
loop_
_entity.id
_entity.type
_entity.pdbx_description
1 polymer ?
#
loop_
_entity_poly.entity_id
_entity_poly.type
_entity_poly.pdbx_seq_one_letter_code
_entity_poly.pdbx_strand_id
1 'polypeptide(L)'
;MCRVVLLNQTQYVDHQLGAGLPRIPGRGIAAPPDEVTRPTSVHIAVVQQLLNQIALATAIVPLMEVEEEGRCSPNYRGEVCFLESLFNRVMQALRGDLEHERNRRLQLADTVLKHQAEFAFAQLENERALTSLRDELRVARVDIDRSRAEITALQTLVDIHHREHKALCEMLERKGVLHRKKQRTDGTA
;
A
#
# COMPACT_ATOMS: atom_id res chain seq x y z
N MET A 1 -10.48 -8.05 46.95
CA MET A 1 -11.41 -7.27 46.11
C MET A 1 -10.75 -6.87 44.78
N CYS A 2 -10.20 -7.81 43.99
CA CYS A 2 -9.51 -7.48 42.73
C CYS A 2 -9.64 -8.62 41.68
N ARG A 3 -10.86 -8.95 41.23
CA ARG A 3 -11.07 -9.98 40.19
C ARG A 3 -12.09 -9.62 39.09
N VAL A 4 -12.59 -8.38 39.05
CA VAL A 4 -13.73 -8.02 38.18
C VAL A 4 -13.35 -7.10 37.00
N VAL A 5 -12.09 -6.64 36.88
CA VAL A 5 -11.74 -5.62 35.87
C VAL A 5 -11.15 -6.18 34.56
N LEU A 6 -10.77 -7.46 34.50
CA LEU A 6 -10.08 -8.03 33.32
C LEU A 6 -10.97 -8.77 32.32
N LEU A 7 -12.28 -8.88 32.55
CA LEU A 7 -13.20 -9.58 31.64
C LEU A 7 -13.87 -8.66 30.60
N ASN A 8 -13.70 -7.34 30.71
CA ASN A 8 -14.37 -6.38 29.81
C ASN A 8 -13.50 -5.91 28.63
N GLN A 9 -12.23 -6.31 28.57
CA GLN A 9 -11.33 -5.94 27.45
C GLN A 9 -11.22 -7.03 26.38
N THR A 10 -11.53 -8.29 26.68
CA THR A 10 -11.45 -9.38 25.69
C THR A 10 -12.66 -9.42 24.76
N GLN A 11 -13.85 -8.99 25.22
CA GLN A 11 -15.05 -8.92 24.38
C GLN A 11 -15.02 -7.76 23.36
N TYR A 12 -14.18 -6.74 23.58
CA TYR A 12 -14.03 -5.63 22.65
C TYR A 12 -13.21 -5.99 21.41
N VAL A 13 -12.30 -6.96 21.53
CA VAL A 13 -11.44 -7.40 20.41
C VAL A 13 -12.18 -8.35 19.47
N ASP A 14 -13.03 -9.22 20.01
CA ASP A 14 -13.81 -10.17 19.18
C ASP A 14 -14.90 -9.49 18.34
N HIS A 15 -15.42 -8.33 18.77
CA HIS A 15 -16.34 -7.52 17.95
C HIS A 15 -15.65 -6.82 16.76
N GLN A 16 -14.32 -6.66 16.77
CA GLN A 16 -13.59 -6.06 15.65
C GLN A 16 -13.12 -7.09 14.62
N LEU A 17 -12.94 -8.35 15.01
CA LEU A 17 -12.50 -9.43 14.11
C LEU A 17 -13.65 -10.03 13.27
N GLY A 18 -14.91 -9.78 13.66
CA GLY A 18 -16.11 -10.14 12.87
C GLY A 18 -16.57 -9.04 11.89
N ALA A 19 -16.02 -7.83 12.00
CA ALA A 19 -16.21 -6.79 11.00
C ALA A 19 -15.27 -7.12 9.83
N GLY A 20 -15.83 -7.72 8.78
CA GLY A 20 -15.11 -8.00 7.55
C GLY A 20 -14.25 -6.81 7.17
N LEU A 21 -12.96 -7.07 6.92
CA LEU A 21 -11.95 -6.08 6.53
C LEU A 21 -12.63 -5.01 5.68
N PRO A 22 -12.52 -3.71 6.01
CA PRO A 22 -13.07 -2.68 5.16
C PRO A 22 -12.54 -2.96 3.76
N ARG A 23 -13.44 -3.33 2.84
CA ARG A 23 -13.14 -3.37 1.41
C ARG A 23 -12.62 -1.98 1.14
N ILE A 24 -11.29 -1.86 1.06
CA ILE A 24 -10.65 -0.65 0.58
C ILE A 24 -11.35 -0.42 -0.76
N PRO A 25 -12.18 0.63 -0.91
CA PRO A 25 -12.80 0.89 -2.18
C PRO A 25 -11.62 1.00 -3.13
N GLY A 26 -11.56 0.05 -4.07
CA GLY A 26 -10.47 -0.04 -5.04
C GLY A 26 -10.31 1.38 -5.56
N ARG A 27 -9.23 2.04 -5.14
CA ARG A 27 -8.93 3.40 -5.52
C ARG A 27 -8.65 3.24 -6.99
N GLY A 28 -9.71 3.37 -7.79
CA GLY A 28 -9.61 3.45 -9.22
C GLY A 28 -8.53 4.47 -9.42
N ILE A 29 -7.39 4.00 -9.95
CA ILE A 29 -6.31 4.87 -10.33
C ILE A 29 -6.98 5.74 -11.36
N ALA A 30 -7.44 6.92 -10.93
CA ALA A 30 -7.99 7.92 -11.81
C ALA A 30 -6.92 8.04 -12.88
N ALA A 31 -7.31 7.75 -14.13
CA ALA A 31 -6.41 7.80 -15.25
C ALA A 31 -5.58 9.07 -15.09
N PRO A 32 -4.24 8.98 -15.11
CA PRO A 32 -3.39 10.13 -14.87
C PRO A 32 -3.91 11.26 -15.77
N PRO A 33 -4.07 12.48 -15.25
CA PRO A 33 -4.53 13.60 -16.05
C PRO A 33 -3.72 13.59 -17.34
N ASP A 34 -4.43 13.78 -18.46
CA ASP A 34 -3.99 13.64 -19.87
C ASP A 34 -2.83 14.60 -20.27
N GLU A 35 -2.07 15.07 -19.28
CA GLU A 35 -0.91 15.94 -19.34
C GLU A 35 0.32 15.26 -19.95
N VAL A 36 0.36 13.92 -20.07
CA VAL A 36 1.46 13.21 -20.75
C VAL A 36 1.29 13.23 -22.28
N THR A 37 0.06 13.43 -22.77
CA THR A 37 -0.31 13.43 -24.19
C THR A 37 -0.34 14.83 -24.80
N ARG A 38 -0.51 15.86 -23.97
CA ARG A 38 -0.53 17.28 -24.37
C ARG A 38 0.79 17.91 -24.83
N PRO A 39 2.00 17.52 -24.38
CA PRO A 39 3.24 18.16 -24.84
C PRO A 39 3.49 17.83 -26.31
N THR A 40 3.13 16.61 -26.73
CA THR A 40 3.31 16.13 -28.10
C THR A 40 2.42 16.90 -29.08
N SER A 41 1.20 17.27 -28.68
CA SER A 41 0.28 17.98 -29.58
C SER A 41 0.73 19.41 -29.90
N VAL A 42 1.38 20.10 -28.96
CA VAL A 42 1.88 21.46 -29.20
C VAL A 42 3.08 21.45 -30.15
N HIS A 43 4.04 20.53 -29.95
CA HIS A 43 5.19 20.41 -30.85
C HIS A 43 4.78 19.94 -32.26
N ILE A 44 3.84 19.00 -32.35
CA ILE A 44 3.27 18.55 -33.63
C ILE A 44 2.54 19.70 -34.33
N ALA A 45 1.75 20.50 -33.61
CA ALA A 45 1.05 21.64 -34.18
C ALA A 45 2.00 22.73 -34.68
N VAL A 46 3.07 23.06 -33.93
CA VAL A 46 4.08 24.05 -34.35
C VAL A 46 4.85 23.57 -35.57
N VAL A 47 5.24 22.29 -35.62
CA VAL A 47 5.89 21.68 -36.79
C VAL A 47 4.97 21.68 -38.01
N GLN A 48 3.71 21.28 -37.85
CA GLN A 48 2.73 21.33 -38.94
C GLN A 48 2.47 22.75 -39.44
N GLN A 49 2.40 23.73 -38.54
CA GLN A 49 2.21 25.13 -38.92
C GLN A 49 3.41 25.68 -39.69
N LEU A 50 4.64 25.35 -39.28
CA LEU A 50 5.86 25.75 -39.97
C LEU A 50 5.98 25.08 -41.35
N LEU A 51 5.69 23.78 -41.43
CA LEU A 51 5.67 23.04 -42.70
C LEU A 51 4.63 23.61 -43.67
N ASN A 52 3.45 24.02 -43.17
CA ASN A 52 2.43 24.69 -43.98
C ASN A 52 2.89 26.05 -44.48
N GLN A 53 3.61 26.85 -43.68
CA GLN A 53 4.16 28.13 -44.13
C GLN A 53 5.25 27.95 -45.20
N ILE A 54 6.11 26.95 -45.04
CA ILE A 54 7.13 26.60 -46.04
C ILE A 54 6.47 26.10 -47.32
N ALA A 55 5.47 25.22 -47.23
CA ALA A 55 4.73 24.73 -48.39
C ALA A 55 4.04 25.87 -49.15
N LEU A 56 3.44 26.84 -48.44
CA LEU A 56 2.85 28.04 -49.04
C LEU A 56 3.90 28.93 -49.71
N ALA A 57 5.04 29.19 -49.07
CA ALA A 57 6.12 29.99 -49.64
C ALA A 57 6.70 29.33 -50.91
N THR A 58 6.90 28.00 -50.88
CA THR A 58 7.45 27.23 -52.01
C THR A 58 6.44 27.04 -53.13
N ALA A 59 5.13 26.94 -52.85
CA ALA A 59 4.09 26.80 -53.88
C ALA A 59 3.72 28.12 -54.59
N ILE A 60 4.17 29.27 -54.07
CA ILE A 60 4.07 30.57 -54.76
C ILE A 60 5.20 30.74 -55.80
N VAL A 61 6.32 30.02 -55.63
CA VAL A 61 7.49 30.06 -56.53
C VAL A 61 7.19 29.67 -58.00
N PRO A 62 6.35 28.67 -58.34
CA PRO A 62 6.10 28.30 -59.74
C PRO A 62 5.13 29.25 -60.47
N LEU A 63 4.37 30.11 -59.77
CA LEU A 63 3.44 31.03 -60.41
C LEU A 63 4.12 32.28 -60.99
N MET A 64 5.41 32.49 -60.71
CA MET A 64 6.21 33.58 -61.27
C MET A 64 7.24 33.12 -62.31
N GLU A 65 7.38 31.81 -62.56
CA GLU A 65 8.30 31.27 -63.58
C GLU A 65 7.73 31.30 -65.02
N VAL A 66 6.56 31.90 -65.24
CA VAL A 66 5.89 31.89 -66.56
C VAL A 66 6.22 33.13 -67.42
N GLU A 67 6.91 34.14 -66.90
CA GLU A 67 7.38 35.25 -67.73
C GLU A 67 8.86 35.58 -67.47
N GLU A 68 9.66 35.48 -68.53
CA GLU A 68 11.05 35.96 -68.71
C GLU A 68 12.23 35.03 -68.32
N GLU A 69 12.75 34.42 -69.39
CA GLU A 69 14.15 34.05 -69.66
C GLU A 69 15.21 34.75 -68.77
N GLY A 70 15.85 33.96 -67.90
CA GLY A 70 17.31 34.04 -67.75
C GLY A 70 17.93 34.90 -66.63
N ARG A 71 17.20 35.59 -65.75
CA ARG A 71 17.82 36.28 -64.60
C ARG A 71 16.99 36.20 -63.32
N CYS A 72 17.27 35.19 -62.50
CA CYS A 72 16.79 35.11 -61.12
C CYS A 72 17.30 36.33 -60.33
N SER A 73 16.41 37.19 -59.83
CA SER A 73 16.78 38.40 -59.08
C SER A 73 17.52 38.01 -57.78
N PRO A 74 18.66 38.65 -57.45
CA PRO A 74 19.50 38.28 -56.30
C PRO A 74 18.79 38.39 -54.94
N ASN A 75 17.69 39.15 -54.85
CA ASN A 75 16.91 39.26 -53.62
C ASN A 75 16.15 37.96 -53.25
N TYR A 76 15.70 37.16 -54.23
CA TYR A 76 14.93 35.94 -53.95
C TYR A 76 15.79 34.80 -53.41
N ARG A 77 17.05 34.73 -53.85
CA ARG A 77 18.01 33.73 -53.35
C ARG A 77 18.34 33.96 -51.87
N GLY A 78 18.32 35.22 -51.41
CA GLY A 78 18.52 35.57 -50.01
C GLY A 78 17.38 35.12 -49.09
N GLU A 79 16.13 35.27 -49.52
CA GLU A 79 14.94 34.88 -48.74
C GLU A 79 14.83 33.35 -48.58
N VAL A 80 15.11 32.59 -49.63
CA VAL A 80 15.11 31.12 -49.57
C VAL A 80 16.21 30.61 -48.63
N CYS A 81 17.43 31.14 -48.71
CA CYS A 81 18.51 30.78 -47.80
C CYS A 81 18.21 31.16 -46.34
N PHE A 82 17.51 32.27 -46.10
CA PHE A 82 17.09 32.68 -44.76
C PHE A 82 16.05 31.73 -44.16
N LEU A 83 15.03 31.35 -44.95
CA LEU A 83 14.01 30.39 -44.54
C LEU A 83 14.60 29.00 -44.26
N GLU A 84 15.55 28.55 -45.07
CA GLU A 84 16.24 27.27 -44.88
C GLU A 84 17.11 27.28 -43.60
N SER A 85 17.79 28.40 -43.32
CA SER A 85 18.54 28.58 -42.07
C SER A 85 17.63 28.58 -40.84
N LEU A 86 16.50 29.28 -40.89
CA LEU A 86 15.48 29.28 -39.84
C LEU A 86 14.90 27.89 -39.61
N PHE A 87 14.55 27.18 -40.69
CA PHE A 87 14.03 25.82 -40.60
C PHE A 87 15.01 24.88 -39.93
N ASN A 88 16.28 24.88 -40.35
CA ASN A 88 17.31 24.06 -39.74
C ASN A 88 17.50 24.36 -38.25
N ARG A 89 17.47 25.64 -37.87
CA ARG A 89 17.58 26.06 -36.46
C ARG A 89 16.39 25.58 -35.63
N VAL A 90 15.16 25.70 -36.14
CA VAL A 90 13.95 25.23 -35.47
C VAL A 90 13.96 23.70 -35.34
N MET A 91 14.34 22.98 -36.40
CA MET A 91 14.43 21.52 -36.37
C MET A 91 15.50 21.01 -35.40
N GLN A 92 16.63 21.71 -35.29
CA GLN A 92 17.67 21.39 -34.29
C GLN A 92 17.18 21.63 -32.86
N ALA A 93 16.49 22.76 -32.60
CA ALA A 93 15.92 23.04 -31.29
C ALA A 93 14.88 21.98 -30.89
N LEU A 94 13.94 21.67 -31.80
CA LEU A 94 12.92 20.63 -31.57
C LEU A 94 13.54 19.25 -31.32
N ARG A 95 14.60 18.90 -32.04
CA ARG A 95 15.35 17.66 -31.78
C ARG A 95 15.90 17.63 -30.35
N GLY A 96 16.53 18.73 -29.92
CA GLY A 96 17.05 18.86 -28.56
C GLY A 96 15.95 18.73 -27.50
N ASP A 97 14.82 19.39 -27.70
CA ASP A 97 13.68 19.35 -26.78
C ASP A 97 13.08 17.94 -26.68
N LEU A 98 12.93 17.24 -27.82
CA LEU A 98 12.45 15.86 -27.86
C LEU A 98 13.41 14.88 -27.20
N GLU A 99 14.71 15.03 -27.41
CA GLU A 99 15.73 14.21 -26.75
C GLU A 99 15.75 14.47 -25.24
N HIS A 100 15.63 15.73 -24.82
CA HIS A 100 15.54 16.11 -23.42
C HIS A 100 14.30 15.51 -22.74
N GLU A 101 13.13 15.66 -23.36
CA GLU A 101 11.87 15.10 -22.84
C GLU A 101 11.89 13.57 -22.84
N ARG A 102 12.47 12.93 -23.88
CA ARG A 102 12.67 11.48 -23.90
C ARG A 102 13.53 11.02 -22.71
N ASN A 103 14.64 11.70 -22.45
CA ASN A 103 15.53 11.36 -21.34
C ASN A 103 14.85 11.58 -19.98
N ARG A 104 14.10 12.68 -19.83
CA ARG A 104 13.31 12.96 -18.63
C ARG A 104 12.27 11.86 -18.37
N ARG A 105 11.57 11.41 -19.41
CA ARG A 105 10.58 10.33 -19.31
C ARG A 105 11.22 8.99 -18.94
N LEU A 106 12.40 8.68 -19.48
CA LEU A 106 13.13 7.47 -19.12
C LEU A 106 13.53 7.48 -17.64
N GLN A 107 14.09 8.59 -17.14
CA GLN A 107 14.44 8.73 -15.73
C GLN A 107 13.22 8.63 -14.81
N LEU A 108 12.09 9.20 -15.22
CA LEU A 108 10.84 9.09 -14.48
C LEU A 108 10.33 7.64 -14.45
N ALA A 109 10.36 6.96 -15.60
CA ALA A 109 9.95 5.55 -15.68
C ALA A 109 10.80 4.66 -14.77
N ASP A 110 12.13 4.85 -14.77
CA ASP A 110 13.04 4.12 -13.88
C ASP A 110 12.72 4.37 -12.41
N THR A 111 12.44 5.63 -12.04
CA THR A 111 12.08 6.00 -10.66
C THR A 111 10.76 5.38 -10.23
N VAL A 112 9.75 5.39 -11.11
CA VAL A 112 8.44 4.76 -10.86
C VAL A 112 8.59 3.25 -10.68
N LEU A 113 9.34 2.59 -11.56
CA LEU A 113 9.61 1.15 -11.46
C LEU A 113 10.35 0.80 -10.16
N LYS A 114 11.33 1.61 -9.76
CA LYS A 114 12.04 1.44 -8.49
C LYS A 114 11.10 1.53 -7.29
N HIS A 115 10.30 2.58 -7.21
CA HIS A 115 9.35 2.73 -6.09
C HIS A 115 8.25 1.66 -6.09
N GLN A 116 7.81 1.22 -7.27
CA GLN A 116 6.86 0.11 -7.38
C GLN A 116 7.47 -1.20 -6.86
N ALA A 117 8.73 -1.46 -7.18
CA ALA A 117 9.44 -2.62 -6.64
C ALA A 117 9.62 -2.53 -5.13
N GLU A 118 10.10 -1.39 -4.61
CA GLU A 118 10.24 -1.13 -3.16
C GLU A 118 8.92 -1.36 -2.42
N PHE A 119 7.82 -0.85 -2.97
CA PHE A 119 6.49 -1.06 -2.41
C PHE A 119 6.07 -2.54 -2.41
N ALA A 120 6.30 -3.26 -3.51
CA ALA A 120 5.99 -4.68 -3.59
C ALA A 120 6.82 -5.52 -2.60
N PHE A 121 8.10 -5.19 -2.40
CA PHE A 121 8.93 -5.84 -1.38
C PHE A 121 8.42 -5.57 0.03
N ALA A 122 8.11 -4.32 0.36
CA ALA A 122 7.56 -3.96 1.67
C ALA A 122 6.23 -4.69 1.94
N GLN A 123 5.37 -4.85 0.92
CA GLN A 123 4.14 -5.64 1.05
C GLN A 123 4.43 -7.11 1.36
N LEU A 124 5.35 -7.75 0.62
CA LEU A 124 5.71 -9.15 0.85
C LEU A 124 6.32 -9.39 2.23
N GLU A 125 7.15 -8.46 2.72
CA GLU A 125 7.72 -8.54 4.07
C GLU A 125 6.63 -8.45 5.14
N ASN A 126 5.66 -7.55 4.97
CA ASN A 126 4.53 -7.42 5.87
C ASN A 126 3.67 -8.70 5.88
N GLU A 127 3.35 -9.27 4.72
CA GLU A 127 2.61 -10.54 4.62
C GLU A 127 3.35 -11.70 5.29
N ARG A 128 4.67 -11.78 5.13
CA ARG A 128 5.51 -12.78 5.83
C ARG A 128 5.48 -12.58 7.33
N ALA A 129 5.63 -11.34 7.81
CA ALA A 129 5.58 -11.02 9.24
C ALA A 129 4.21 -11.38 9.85
N LEU A 130 3.11 -11.03 9.17
CA LEU A 130 1.76 -11.40 9.58
C LEU A 130 1.56 -12.91 9.63
N THR A 131 2.10 -13.63 8.65
CA THR A 131 2.05 -15.10 8.63
C THR A 131 2.82 -15.70 9.79
N SER A 132 4.03 -15.20 10.09
CA SER A 132 4.82 -15.61 11.25
C SER A 132 4.06 -15.42 12.56
N LEU A 133 3.47 -14.23 12.76
CA LEU A 133 2.68 -13.92 13.95
C LEU A 133 1.46 -14.84 14.09
N ARG A 134 0.80 -15.17 12.97
CA ARG A 134 -0.34 -16.09 12.97
C ARG A 134 0.07 -17.50 13.40
N ASP A 135 1.23 -17.97 12.94
CA ASP A 135 1.74 -19.29 13.29
C ASP A 135 2.17 -19.36 14.76
N GLU A 136 2.83 -18.32 15.28
CA GLU A 136 3.14 -18.18 16.71
C GLU A 136 1.87 -18.17 17.56
N LEU A 137 0.84 -17.41 17.16
CA LEU A 137 -0.44 -17.37 17.85
C LEU A 137 -1.12 -18.75 17.88
N ARG A 138 -1.01 -19.50 16.79
CA ARG A 138 -1.53 -20.87 16.71
C ARG A 138 -0.84 -21.78 17.72
N VAL A 139 0.49 -21.70 17.85
CA VAL A 139 1.27 -22.49 18.83
C VAL A 139 0.87 -22.10 20.25
N ALA A 140 0.87 -20.81 20.56
CA ALA A 140 0.50 -20.30 21.88
C ALA A 140 -0.91 -20.75 22.30
N ARG A 141 -1.85 -20.81 21.35
CA ARG A 141 -3.21 -21.30 21.62
C ARG A 141 -3.25 -22.77 22.00
N VAL A 142 -2.49 -23.62 21.32
CA VAL A 142 -2.35 -25.03 21.67
C VAL A 142 -1.77 -25.19 23.08
N ASP A 143 -0.77 -24.39 23.43
CA ASP A 143 -0.14 -24.44 24.75
C ASP A 143 -1.09 -23.96 25.87
N ILE A 144 -1.91 -22.95 25.60
CA ILE A 144 -2.97 -22.50 26.51
C ILE A 144 -3.99 -23.62 26.73
N ASP A 145 -4.44 -24.29 25.67
CA ASP A 145 -5.41 -25.37 25.79
C ASP A 145 -4.84 -26.58 26.53
N ARG A 146 -3.55 -26.90 26.33
CA ARG A 146 -2.83 -27.90 27.14
C ARG A 146 -2.81 -27.52 28.61
N SER A 147 -2.40 -26.29 28.92
CA SER A 147 -2.33 -25.79 30.30
C SER A 147 -3.71 -25.79 30.98
N ARG A 148 -4.78 -25.48 30.23
CA ARG A 148 -6.16 -25.56 30.73
C ARG A 148 -6.58 -26.99 31.07
N ALA A 149 -6.19 -27.97 30.26
CA ALA A 149 -6.44 -29.38 30.55
C ALA A 149 -5.72 -29.84 31.83
N GLU A 150 -4.46 -29.44 32.01
CA GLU A 150 -3.68 -29.73 33.22
C GLU A 150 -4.30 -29.09 34.47
N ILE A 151 -4.70 -27.82 34.40
CA ILE A 151 -5.40 -27.13 35.49
C ILE A 151 -6.67 -27.88 35.87
N THR A 152 -7.44 -28.33 34.88
CA THR A 152 -8.68 -29.08 35.12
C THR A 152 -8.39 -30.42 35.82
N ALA A 153 -7.33 -31.13 35.41
CA ALA A 153 -6.92 -32.38 36.05
C ALA A 153 -6.43 -32.17 37.49
N LEU A 154 -5.70 -31.08 37.76
CA LEU A 154 -5.29 -30.75 39.13
C LEU A 154 -6.47 -30.37 40.01
N GLN A 155 -7.47 -29.65 39.46
CA GLN A 155 -8.70 -29.32 40.19
C GLN A 155 -9.46 -30.59 40.60
N THR A 156 -9.61 -31.56 39.71
CA THR A 156 -10.30 -32.82 40.05
C THR A 156 -9.53 -33.60 41.12
N LEU A 157 -8.19 -33.61 41.07
CA LEU A 157 -7.37 -34.25 42.10
C LEU A 157 -7.52 -33.58 43.47
N VAL A 158 -7.52 -32.24 43.50
CA VAL A 158 -7.76 -31.47 44.74
C VAL A 158 -9.15 -31.77 45.29
N ASP A 159 -10.17 -31.86 44.45
CA ASP A 159 -11.53 -32.19 44.88
C ASP A 159 -11.62 -33.61 45.47
N ILE A 160 -10.92 -34.58 44.87
CA ILE A 160 -10.83 -35.95 45.41
C ILE A 160 -10.19 -35.92 46.80
N HIS A 161 -9.01 -35.32 46.93
CA HIS A 161 -8.33 -35.25 48.21
C HIS A 161 -9.12 -34.48 49.26
N HIS A 162 -9.85 -33.42 48.86
CA HIS A 162 -10.72 -32.70 49.78
C HIS A 162 -11.84 -33.61 50.33
N ARG A 163 -12.47 -34.42 49.47
CA ARG A 163 -13.51 -35.39 49.88
C ARG A 163 -12.93 -36.47 50.81
N GLU A 164 -11.76 -37.01 50.48
CA GLU A 164 -11.07 -38.01 51.31
C GLU A 164 -10.72 -37.44 52.69
N HIS A 165 -10.11 -36.26 52.72
CA HIS A 165 -9.77 -35.58 53.97
C HIS A 165 -11.02 -35.31 54.82
N LYS A 166 -12.11 -34.84 54.20
CA LYS A 166 -13.39 -34.64 54.88
C LYS A 166 -13.92 -35.94 55.50
N ALA A 167 -13.91 -37.04 54.73
CA ALA A 167 -14.36 -38.34 55.22
C ALA A 167 -13.52 -38.84 56.41
N LEU A 168 -12.19 -38.65 56.35
CA LEU A 168 -11.29 -39.01 57.45
C LEU A 168 -11.58 -38.17 58.71
N CYS A 169 -11.76 -36.86 58.57
CA CYS A 169 -12.15 -35.99 59.69
C CYS A 169 -13.45 -36.45 60.34
N GLU A 170 -14.50 -36.72 59.54
CA GLU A 170 -15.77 -37.21 60.05
C GLU A 170 -15.63 -38.55 60.80
N MET A 171 -14.81 -39.47 60.30
CA MET A 171 -14.53 -40.74 60.98
C MET A 171 -13.83 -40.53 62.34
N LEU A 172 -12.85 -39.63 62.40
CA LEU A 172 -12.10 -39.34 63.63
C LEU A 172 -12.97 -38.61 64.67
N GLU A 173 -13.85 -37.72 64.23
CA GLU A 173 -14.85 -37.08 65.10
C GLU A 173 -15.81 -38.13 65.70
N ARG A 174 -16.33 -39.05 64.87
CA ARG A 174 -17.23 -40.13 65.34
C ARG A 174 -16.57 -41.06 66.35
N LYS A 175 -15.26 -41.32 66.18
CA LYS A 175 -14.47 -42.12 67.14
C LYS A 175 -14.05 -41.35 68.39
N GLY A 176 -14.42 -40.07 68.52
CA GLY A 176 -14.08 -39.22 69.68
C GLY A 176 -12.62 -38.78 69.73
N VAL A 177 -11.84 -39.07 68.68
CA VAL A 177 -10.39 -38.73 68.60
C VAL A 177 -10.21 -37.23 68.39
N LEU A 178 -11.12 -36.60 67.63
CA LEU A 178 -11.15 -35.15 67.45
C LEU A 178 -12.31 -34.56 68.26
N HIS A 179 -11.98 -33.71 69.24
CA HIS A 179 -12.99 -32.93 69.96
C HIS A 179 -13.32 -31.68 69.15
N ARG A 180 -14.56 -31.59 68.66
CA ARG A 180 -15.07 -30.39 68.00
C ARG A 180 -15.04 -29.23 68.99
N LYS A 181 -14.04 -28.33 68.87
CA LYS A 181 -14.05 -27.06 69.60
C LYS A 181 -15.32 -26.31 69.15
N LYS A 182 -16.36 -26.32 69.99
CA LYS A 182 -17.52 -25.42 69.82
C LYS A 182 -16.97 -24.01 69.79
N GLN A 183 -17.10 -23.31 68.66
CA GLN A 183 -16.98 -21.86 68.67
C GLN A 183 -18.08 -21.37 69.62
N ARG A 184 -17.67 -20.80 70.77
CA ARG A 184 -18.58 -20.03 71.61
C ARG A 184 -18.97 -18.79 70.80
N THR A 185 -20.16 -18.79 70.23
CA THR A 185 -20.88 -17.56 69.90
C THR A 185 -21.38 -16.96 71.21
N ASP A 186 -20.46 -16.34 71.96
CA ASP A 186 -20.86 -15.46 73.05
C ASP A 186 -21.36 -14.17 72.39
N GLY A 187 -22.68 -13.97 72.49
CA GLY A 187 -23.38 -12.85 71.89
C GLY A 187 -22.92 -11.53 72.47
N THR A 188 -22.62 -10.59 71.59
CA THR A 188 -22.57 -9.17 71.95
C THR A 188 -24.02 -8.67 71.96
N ALA A 189 -24.53 -8.40 73.15
CA ALA A 189 -25.68 -7.54 73.41
C ALA A 189 -25.17 -6.34 74.22
#